data_AF-A0A7S2AI92-F1
#
_entry.id   AF-A0A7S2AI92-F1
#
_cell.length_a   1.000
_cell.length_b   1.000
_cell.length_c   1.000
_cell.angle_alpha   90.00
_cell.angle_beta   90.00
_cell.angle_gamma   90.00
#
_symmetry.space_group_name_H-M   'P 1'
#
loop_
_entity.id
_entity.type
_entity.pdbx_description
1 polymer ?
#
loop_
_entity_poly.entity_id
_entity_poly.type
_entity_poly.pdbx_seq_one_letter_code
_entity_poly.pdbx_strand_id
1 'polypeptide(L)'
;GDLGMRPFVLAQPEVHEHKLGPKDRLLILGSDGVWDRLDSQEAVDIAARHKDPGSAAREITGVAKQRWHADTQGQLSDDITAVVMHLDYGSPPPTRASSSQQLAKSTSTAWRRGSTDALPKRFNTSQRLAALDSLRPVGALARRPSDRRRR
;
A
#
# COMPACT_ATOMS: atom_id res chain seq x y z
N GLY A 1 -11.76 -15.59 24.55
CA GLY A 1 -11.94 -16.58 23.47
C GLY A 1 -13.35 -17.09 23.52
N ASP A 2 -13.95 -17.32 22.36
CA ASP A 2 -15.33 -17.73 22.08
C ASP A 2 -15.59 -19.24 22.33
N LEU A 3 -14.87 -19.87 23.26
CA LEU A 3 -14.91 -21.33 23.49
C LEU A 3 -16.33 -21.87 23.78
N GLY A 4 -17.24 -21.03 24.28
CA GLY A 4 -18.65 -21.37 24.51
C GLY A 4 -19.49 -21.44 23.23
N MET A 5 -19.02 -20.93 22.10
CA MET A 5 -19.74 -20.88 20.82
C MET A 5 -19.57 -22.15 19.98
N ARG A 6 -18.68 -23.07 20.38
CA ARG A 6 -18.38 -24.33 19.67
C ARG A 6 -19.61 -25.16 19.26
N PRO A 7 -20.72 -25.21 20.02
CA PRO A 7 -21.91 -25.95 19.58
C PRO A 7 -22.63 -25.31 18.38
N PHE A 8 -22.37 -24.03 18.11
CA PHE A 8 -23.08 -23.22 17.10
C PHE A 8 -22.17 -22.75 15.96
N VAL A 9 -20.85 -22.72 16.17
CA VAL A 9 -19.85 -22.27 15.20
C VAL A 9 -18.89 -23.41 14.90
N LEU A 10 -18.80 -23.78 13.63
CA LEU A 10 -17.88 -24.80 13.14
C LEU A 10 -16.58 -24.14 12.69
N ALA A 11 -15.44 -24.70 13.12
CA ALA A 11 -14.12 -24.27 12.67
C ALA A 11 -13.66 -24.96 11.38
N GLN A 12 -14.51 -25.80 10.78
CA GLN A 12 -14.20 -26.49 9.54
C GLN A 12 -14.27 -25.50 8.38
N PRO A 13 -13.18 -25.33 7.60
CA PRO A 13 -13.19 -24.41 6.46
C PRO A 13 -13.93 -25.01 5.27
N GLU A 14 -14.39 -24.14 4.39
CA GLU A 14 -14.72 -24.52 3.03
C GLU A 14 -13.43 -24.62 2.20
N VAL A 15 -13.30 -25.69 1.40
CA VAL A 15 -12.08 -25.96 0.62
C VAL A 15 -12.42 -25.92 -0.86
N HIS A 16 -11.67 -25.10 -1.59
CA HIS A 16 -11.77 -24.97 -3.04
C HIS A 16 -10.41 -25.25 -3.69
N GLU A 17 -10.42 -26.01 -4.78
CA GLU A 17 -9.24 -26.30 -5.58
C GLU A 17 -9.36 -25.64 -6.95
N HIS A 18 -8.33 -24.90 -7.35
CA HIS A 18 -8.25 -24.28 -8.67
C HIS A 18 -6.93 -24.67 -9.34
N LYS A 19 -7.02 -25.27 -10.53
CA LYS A 19 -5.85 -25.58 -11.33
C LYS A 19 -5.42 -24.33 -12.07
N LEU A 20 -4.24 -23.80 -11.73
CA LEU A 20 -3.68 -22.63 -12.40
C LEU A 20 -3.62 -22.84 -13.92
N GLY A 21 -3.97 -21.80 -14.65
CA GLY A 21 -3.89 -21.73 -16.10
C GLY A 21 -3.08 -20.51 -16.58
N PRO A 22 -2.80 -20.40 -17.89
CA PRO A 22 -2.02 -19.29 -18.46
C PRO A 22 -2.63 -17.90 -18.28
N LYS A 23 -3.94 -17.84 -17.96
CA LYS A 23 -4.68 -16.60 -17.74
C LYS A 23 -4.60 -16.12 -16.29
N ASP A 24 -4.17 -16.97 -15.37
CA ASP A 24 -4.06 -16.62 -13.95
C ASP A 24 -2.76 -15.85 -13.75
N ARG A 25 -2.88 -14.55 -13.46
CA ARG A 25 -1.74 -13.64 -13.34
C ARG A 25 -1.39 -13.29 -11.90
N LEU A 26 -2.40 -13.20 -11.05
CA LEU A 26 -2.26 -12.78 -9.67
C LEU A 26 -3.34 -13.38 -8.78
N LEU A 27 -3.03 -13.49 -7.50
CA LEU A 27 -3.96 -13.83 -6.42
C LEU A 27 -3.89 -12.73 -5.37
N ILE A 28 -5.06 -12.26 -4.93
CA ILE A 28 -5.19 -11.29 -3.85
C ILE A 28 -5.96 -11.96 -2.72
N LEU A 29 -5.36 -11.96 -1.53
CA LEU A 29 -6.04 -12.33 -0.29
C LEU A 29 -6.19 -11.07 0.55
N GLY A 30 -7.33 -10.90 1.20
CA GLY A 30 -7.58 -9.73 2.06
C GLY A 30 -8.53 -10.09 3.20
N SER A 31 -8.41 -9.37 4.31
CA SER A 31 -9.44 -9.36 5.36
C SER A 31 -10.71 -8.63 4.89
N ASP A 32 -11.81 -8.78 5.62
CA ASP A 32 -13.02 -7.98 5.48
C ASP A 32 -12.75 -6.47 5.49
N GLY A 33 -11.79 -6.01 6.31
CA GLY A 33 -11.32 -4.62 6.28
C GLY A 33 -10.89 -4.10 4.88
N VAL A 34 -10.51 -4.98 3.94
CA VAL A 34 -10.29 -4.64 2.52
C VAL A 34 -11.60 -4.71 1.73
N TRP A 35 -12.28 -5.86 1.76
CA TRP A 35 -13.39 -6.17 0.87
C TRP A 35 -14.69 -5.42 1.20
N ASP A 36 -14.82 -4.89 2.42
CA ASP A 36 -15.89 -3.97 2.80
C ASP A 36 -15.73 -2.59 2.14
N ARG A 37 -14.54 -2.26 1.64
CA ARG A 37 -14.22 -0.94 1.05
C ARG A 37 -13.80 -0.98 -0.40
N LEU A 38 -13.36 -2.12 -0.93
CA LEU A 38 -12.94 -2.27 -2.33
C LEU A 38 -13.67 -3.45 -2.98
N ASP A 39 -14.11 -3.23 -4.21
CA ASP A 39 -14.59 -4.31 -5.07
C ASP A 39 -13.42 -5.18 -5.56
N SER A 40 -13.69 -6.46 -5.83
CA SER A 40 -12.66 -7.40 -6.27
C SER A 40 -11.97 -6.94 -7.56
N GLN A 41 -12.71 -6.40 -8.53
CA GLN A 41 -12.14 -5.91 -9.79
C GLN A 41 -11.24 -4.69 -9.56
N GLU A 42 -11.63 -3.78 -8.66
CA GLU A 42 -10.80 -2.63 -8.33
C GLU A 42 -9.47 -3.04 -7.70
N ALA A 43 -9.49 -4.02 -6.79
CA ALA A 43 -8.26 -4.56 -6.21
C ALA A 43 -7.34 -5.18 -7.27
N VAL A 44 -7.92 -5.90 -8.24
CA VAL A 44 -7.17 -6.45 -9.40
C VAL A 44 -6.58 -5.34 -10.25
N ASP A 45 -7.35 -4.28 -10.54
CA ASP A 45 -6.89 -3.14 -11.33
C ASP A 45 -5.77 -2.37 -10.62
N ILE A 46 -5.82 -2.27 -9.29
CA ILE A 46 -4.72 -1.73 -8.48
C ILE A 46 -3.50 -2.62 -8.60
N ALA A 47 -3.63 -3.91 -8.31
CA ALA A 47 -2.51 -4.84 -8.33
C ALA A 47 -1.82 -4.92 -9.69
N ALA A 48 -2.59 -4.92 -10.78
CA ALA A 48 -2.08 -5.00 -12.14
C ALA A 48 -1.21 -3.80 -12.57
N ARG A 49 -1.32 -2.65 -11.90
CA ARG A 49 -0.45 -1.47 -12.16
C ARG A 49 0.94 -1.60 -11.55
N HIS A 50 1.14 -2.53 -10.61
CA HIS A 50 2.38 -2.68 -9.88
C HIS A 50 3.17 -3.90 -10.36
N LYS A 51 4.49 -3.71 -10.52
CA LYS A 51 5.41 -4.84 -10.78
C LYS A 51 5.80 -5.57 -9.51
N ASP A 52 5.84 -4.84 -8.39
CA ASP A 52 6.18 -5.38 -7.07
C ASP A 52 4.90 -5.69 -6.28
N PRO A 53 4.66 -6.95 -5.87
CA PRO A 53 3.46 -7.32 -5.14
C PRO A 53 3.36 -6.64 -3.77
N GLY A 54 4.48 -6.31 -3.13
CA GLY A 54 4.48 -5.58 -1.86
C GLY A 54 3.91 -4.17 -2.01
N SER A 55 4.26 -3.49 -3.10
CA SER A 55 3.74 -2.17 -3.47
C SER A 55 2.25 -2.22 -3.81
N ALA A 56 1.81 -3.25 -4.55
CA ALA A 56 0.39 -3.51 -4.79
C ALA A 56 -0.41 -3.65 -3.48
N ALA A 57 0.07 -4.49 -2.56
CA ALA A 57 -0.59 -4.71 -1.27
C ALA A 57 -0.67 -3.42 -0.44
N ARG A 58 0.39 -2.60 -0.43
CA ARG A 58 0.39 -1.30 0.24
C ARG A 58 -0.61 -0.32 -0.36
N GLU A 59 -0.77 -0.30 -1.68
CA GLU A 59 -1.77 0.56 -2.31
C GLU A 59 -3.19 0.10 -1.99
N ILE A 60 -3.47 -1.21 -2.08
CA ILE A 60 -4.79 -1.79 -1.73
C ILE A 60 -5.17 -1.44 -0.28
N THR A 61 -4.27 -1.71 0.68
CA THR A 61 -4.51 -1.41 2.09
C THR A 61 -4.61 0.10 2.34
N GLY A 62 -3.85 0.92 1.63
CA GLY A 62 -3.91 2.38 1.70
C GLY A 62 -5.27 2.94 1.24
N VAL A 63 -5.78 2.45 0.09
CA VAL A 63 -7.09 2.83 -0.43
C VAL A 63 -8.20 2.39 0.54
N ALA A 64 -8.15 1.15 1.04
CA ALA A 64 -9.12 0.65 2.00
C ALA A 64 -9.15 1.52 3.26
N LYS A 65 -7.97 1.84 3.82
CA LYS A 65 -7.82 2.69 4.99
C LYS A 65 -8.37 4.09 4.76
N GLN A 66 -8.08 4.68 3.61
CA GLN A 66 -8.59 6.01 3.25
C GLN A 66 -10.12 6.02 3.21
N ARG A 67 -10.75 4.98 2.66
CA ARG A 67 -12.22 4.84 2.61
C ARG A 67 -12.84 4.60 3.97
N TRP A 68 -12.25 3.73 4.79
CA TRP A 68 -12.65 3.58 6.20
C TRP A 68 -12.66 4.93 6.92
N HIS A 69 -11.60 5.71 6.78
CA HIS A 69 -11.54 7.05 7.37
C HIS A 69 -12.57 8.02 6.78
N ALA A 70 -12.79 8.02 5.47
CA ALA A 70 -13.74 8.92 4.83
C ALA A 70 -15.20 8.60 5.24
N ASP A 71 -15.59 7.33 5.18
CA ASP A 71 -16.97 6.88 5.37
C ASP A 71 -17.40 6.95 6.85
N THR A 72 -16.44 6.77 7.77
CA THR A 72 -16.71 6.81 9.22
C THR A 72 -16.32 8.15 9.85
N GLN A 73 -15.91 9.13 9.04
CA GLN A 73 -15.37 10.42 9.53
C GLN A 73 -14.19 10.23 10.51
N GLY A 74 -13.40 9.18 10.30
CA GLY A 74 -12.25 8.79 11.10
C GLY A 74 -12.59 8.22 12.48
N GLN A 75 -13.86 7.93 12.77
CA GLN A 75 -14.27 7.39 14.06
C GLN A 75 -13.97 5.90 14.19
N LEU A 76 -13.94 5.15 13.08
CA LEU A 76 -13.79 3.70 13.07
C LEU A 76 -12.90 3.25 11.91
N SER A 77 -12.08 2.24 12.17
CA SER A 77 -11.34 1.49 11.15
C SER A 77 -11.24 0.05 11.60
N ASP A 78 -11.37 -0.86 10.66
CA ASP A 78 -11.05 -2.27 10.88
C ASP A 78 -9.55 -2.52 10.79
N ASP A 79 -9.12 -3.74 11.12
CA ASP A 79 -7.81 -4.27 10.81
C ASP A 79 -7.73 -4.64 9.32
N ILE A 80 -6.86 -3.94 8.60
CA ILE A 80 -6.76 -4.04 7.14
C ILE A 80 -5.50 -4.82 6.78
N THR A 81 -5.69 -6.04 6.26
CA THR A 81 -4.58 -6.89 5.78
C THR A 81 -4.83 -7.30 4.34
N ALA A 82 -3.79 -7.18 3.50
CA ALA A 82 -3.80 -7.70 2.13
C ALA A 82 -2.49 -8.44 1.81
N VAL A 83 -2.60 -9.51 1.04
CA VAL A 83 -1.48 -10.23 0.44
C VAL A 83 -1.71 -10.28 -1.06
N VAL A 84 -0.73 -9.82 -1.83
CA VAL A 84 -0.74 -9.92 -3.29
C VAL A 84 0.35 -10.89 -3.71
N MET A 85 0.00 -11.81 -4.60
CA MET A 85 0.92 -12.80 -5.17
C MET A 85 0.84 -12.73 -6.69
N HIS A 86 1.98 -12.65 -7.36
CA HIS A 86 2.06 -12.85 -8.80
C HIS A 86 2.23 -14.34 -9.10
N LEU A 87 1.48 -14.83 -10.09
CA LEU A 87 1.45 -16.23 -10.47
C LEU A 87 2.24 -16.43 -11.76
N ASP A 88 3.38 -17.08 -11.66
CA ASP A 88 4.26 -17.36 -12.80
C ASP A 88 3.90 -18.70 -13.44
N TYR A 89 2.77 -18.73 -14.16
CA TYR A 89 2.32 -19.93 -14.87
C TYR A 89 3.32 -20.36 -15.96
N GLY A 90 3.79 -21.61 -15.90
CA GLY A 90 4.68 -22.19 -16.92
C GLY A 90 6.13 -21.71 -16.83
N SER A 91 6.51 -20.97 -15.78
CA SER A 91 7.92 -20.77 -15.47
C SER A 91 8.56 -22.12 -15.14
N PRO A 92 9.75 -22.44 -15.68
CA PRO A 92 10.45 -23.64 -15.26
C PRO A 92 10.69 -23.55 -13.75
N PRO A 93 10.54 -24.66 -12.99
CA PRO A 93 10.78 -24.64 -11.56
C PRO A 93 12.17 -24.04 -11.32
N PRO A 94 12.33 -23.15 -10.32
CA PRO A 94 13.62 -22.58 -10.02
C PRO A 94 14.60 -23.73 -9.84
N THR A 95 15.58 -23.81 -10.73
CA THR A 95 16.65 -24.80 -10.65
C THR A 95 17.23 -24.64 -9.26
N ARG A 96 17.15 -25.68 -8.41
CA ARG A 96 17.76 -25.65 -7.08
C ARG A 96 19.24 -25.37 -7.31
N ALA A 97 19.66 -24.12 -7.20
CA ALA A 97 21.05 -23.75 -7.28
C ALA A 97 21.72 -24.49 -6.12
N SER A 98 22.58 -25.45 -6.45
CA SER A 98 23.48 -26.05 -5.50
C SER A 98 24.23 -24.91 -4.83
N SER A 99 23.88 -24.63 -3.58
CA SER A 99 24.47 -23.60 -2.76
C SER A 99 25.88 -24.03 -2.36
N SER A 100 26.81 -24.02 -3.30
CA SER A 100 28.22 -23.78 -2.99
C SER A 100 28.30 -22.33 -2.51
N GLN A 101 28.24 -22.17 -1.19
CA GLN A 101 28.48 -20.90 -0.50
C GLN A 101 29.83 -20.35 -0.97
N GLN A 102 29.80 -19.38 -1.87
CA GLN A 102 30.92 -18.47 -2.05
C GLN A 102 30.61 -17.23 -1.21
N LEU A 103 31.08 -17.31 0.04
CA LEU A 103 31.11 -16.22 1.00
C LEU A 103 31.92 -15.06 0.41
N ALA A 104 31.24 -14.08 -0.18
CA ALA A 104 31.85 -12.79 -0.48
C ALA A 104 32.18 -12.12 0.85
N LYS A 105 33.46 -12.23 1.26
CA LYS A 105 34.04 -11.46 2.35
C LYS A 105 34.08 -9.99 1.92
N SER A 106 33.15 -9.19 2.44
CA SER A 106 33.24 -7.74 2.37
C SER A 106 32.94 -7.15 3.75
N THR A 107 34.01 -7.11 4.53
CA THR A 107 34.43 -6.02 5.43
C THR A 107 33.44 -5.53 6.49
N SER A 108 33.80 -5.88 7.72
CA SER A 108 33.41 -5.36 9.02
C SER A 108 33.13 -3.86 9.12
N THR A 109 32.05 -3.51 9.83
CA THR A 109 32.09 -2.40 10.79
C THR A 109 31.62 -2.94 12.14
N ALA A 110 32.57 -3.00 13.07
CA ALA A 110 32.42 -3.54 14.41
C ALA A 110 31.53 -2.63 15.28
N TRP A 111 30.57 -3.24 15.98
CA TRP A 111 29.88 -2.63 17.10
C TRP A 111 30.84 -2.54 18.29
N ARG A 112 31.57 -1.43 18.42
CA ARG A 112 32.40 -1.17 19.61
C ARG A 112 31.59 -0.34 20.60
N ARG A 113 31.37 -0.94 21.77
CA ARG A 113 30.73 -0.36 22.96
C ARG A 113 31.82 0.35 23.77
N GLY A 114 31.62 1.62 24.10
CA GLY A 114 32.26 2.28 25.26
C GLY A 114 33.21 3.45 25.00
N SER A 115 32.75 4.63 25.41
CA SER A 115 33.47 5.65 26.20
C SER A 115 33.97 6.94 25.54
N THR A 116 33.36 8.03 26.04
CA THR A 116 33.81 9.40 26.33
C THR A 116 34.06 10.42 25.20
N ASP A 117 33.33 11.51 25.38
CA ASP A 117 33.61 12.92 25.08
C ASP A 117 32.94 13.60 23.88
N ALA A 118 32.36 14.76 24.24
CA ALA A 118 31.86 15.89 23.46
C ALA A 118 30.40 15.84 22.92
N LEU A 119 29.50 16.45 23.71
CA LEU A 119 28.27 17.10 23.23
C LEU A 119 28.59 18.33 22.37
N PRO A 120 27.76 18.64 21.36
CA PRO A 120 27.34 20.02 21.17
C PRO A 120 25.82 20.20 21.03
N LYS A 121 25.31 20.97 21.99
CA LYS A 121 24.42 22.15 21.89
C LYS A 121 23.22 22.14 20.92
N ARG A 122 22.06 22.11 21.59
CA ARG A 122 20.73 22.65 21.26
C ARG A 122 20.74 23.82 20.26
N PHE A 123 19.83 23.77 19.28
CA PHE A 123 19.39 24.93 18.51
C PHE A 123 17.90 25.23 18.74
N ASN A 124 17.62 26.53 18.70
CA ASN A 124 16.53 27.26 19.34
C ASN A 124 15.25 27.35 18.48
N THR A 125 14.10 27.27 19.15
CA THR A 125 12.76 27.60 18.68
C THR A 125 12.63 29.13 18.53
N SER A 126 12.70 29.66 17.31
CA SER A 126 12.08 30.94 16.89
C SER A 126 12.45 31.27 15.43
N GLN A 127 11.80 30.65 14.44
CA GLN A 127 11.61 31.28 13.12
C GLN A 127 10.25 30.84 12.55
N ARG A 128 9.23 31.60 12.96
CA ARG A 128 7.92 31.67 12.33
C ARG A 128 8.00 32.81 11.30
N LEU A 129 7.31 32.66 10.17
CA LEU A 129 6.94 33.72 9.20
C LEU A 129 8.06 34.31 8.33
N ALA A 130 8.27 33.74 7.14
CA ALA A 130 8.58 34.47 5.90
C ALA A 130 8.69 33.50 4.70
N ALA A 131 7.60 33.33 3.95
CA ALA A 131 7.62 33.00 2.52
C ALA A 131 6.18 33.06 1.94
N LEU A 132 5.50 34.18 2.17
CA LEU A 132 4.52 34.71 1.24
C LEU A 132 5.20 35.91 0.59
N ASP A 133 5.38 35.84 -0.74
CA ASP A 133 5.42 36.94 -1.72
C ASP A 133 6.40 36.60 -2.87
N SER A 134 6.01 36.99 -4.09
CA SER A 134 6.51 36.63 -5.44
C SER A 134 5.97 35.28 -5.97
N LEU A 135 4.99 35.23 -6.88
CA LEU A 135 4.81 35.99 -8.12
C LEU A 135 3.33 36.38 -8.38
N ARG A 136 3.17 37.58 -8.94
CA ARG A 136 1.93 38.25 -9.39
C ARG A 136 1.44 37.77 -10.77
N PRO A 137 0.22 38.13 -11.20
CA PRO A 137 -0.58 37.40 -12.19
C PRO A 137 -0.40 37.90 -13.63
N VAL A 138 -0.71 37.04 -14.61
CA VAL A 138 -0.87 37.44 -16.02
C VAL A 138 -2.31 37.26 -16.46
N GLY A 139 -2.98 38.39 -16.72
CA GLY A 139 -3.82 38.57 -17.90
C GLY A 139 -5.22 37.97 -17.89
N ALA A 140 -6.19 38.71 -17.35
CA ALA A 140 -7.57 38.65 -17.80
C ALA A 140 -7.69 39.24 -19.21
N LEU A 141 -8.34 38.53 -20.15
CA LEU A 141 -8.90 39.14 -21.35
C LEU A 141 -10.37 38.72 -21.54
N ALA A 142 -11.19 39.75 -21.34
CA ALA A 142 -12.60 39.97 -21.64
C ALA A 142 -13.39 38.91 -22.44
N ARG A 143 -14.53 38.51 -21.84
CA ARG A 143 -15.75 38.08 -22.53
C ARG A 143 -16.51 39.29 -23.09
N ARG A 144 -17.10 39.16 -24.28
CA ARG A 144 -18.23 39.94 -24.82
C ARG A 144 -18.93 39.12 -25.94
N PRO A 145 -20.20 39.40 -26.31
CA PRO A 145 -21.36 38.74 -25.75
C PRO A 145 -22.11 37.88 -26.79
N SER A 146 -22.84 36.88 -26.32
CA SER A 146 -23.79 36.11 -27.12
C SER A 146 -25.00 36.96 -27.52
N ASP A 147 -25.14 37.11 -28.83
CA ASP A 147 -26.23 37.77 -29.56
C ASP A 147 -27.56 37.04 -29.34
N ARG A 148 -28.60 37.77 -28.94
CA ARG A 148 -29.96 37.27 -28.76
C ARG A 148 -30.90 38.13 -29.61
N ARG A 149 -31.22 37.66 -30.82
CA ARG A 149 -32.40 38.08 -31.59
C ARG A 149 -33.03 36.92 -32.36
N ARG A 150 -34.36 36.95 -32.37
CA ARG A 150 -35.36 36.10 -33.06
C ARG A 150 -35.71 34.83 -32.27
N ARG A 151 -36.95 34.57 -31.89
CA ARG A 151 -38.27 35.02 -32.36
C ARG A 151 -39.19 35.34 -31.19
#